data_AF-A0A8S1HID7-F1
#
_entry.id   AF-A0A8S1HID7-F1
#
_cell.length_a   1.000
_cell.length_b   1.000
_cell.length_c   1.000
_cell.angle_alpha   90.00
_cell.angle_beta   90.00
_cell.angle_gamma   90.00
#
_symmetry.space_group_name_H-M   'P 1'
#
loop_
_entity.id
_entity.type
_entity.pdbx_description
1 polymer ?
#
loop_
_entity_poly.entity_id
_entity_poly.type
_entity_poly.pdbx_seq_one_letter_code
_entity_poly.pdbx_strand_id
1 'polypeptide(L)'
;MATEFYFYIVLGPILLLVSIILLITILVQFRLRQQYSIFCVKFGVDVITATSLIVLACLDRERNESECGATLVISTSIPLLQVLLLLCEVIDWSLAAFSPVYFHKSSLLSRILPFIAGAVCSTVILTALVMIDATTNSSSCVDSPEATAVISAYDFSAAIATVCVVTLGVLLCRKLNTSVFRPVAFHFVATLVLQEVPLITCIALKYGNEKRAVMAADVTNWLFCLHSLAHSIYFVYNHQDCREGLKATFVHCRVVAHFAS
;
A
#
# COMPACT_ATOMS: atom_id res chain seq x y z
N MET A 1 12.62 0.81 -24.66
CA MET A 1 12.32 1.00 -23.23
C MET A 1 10.94 1.59 -23.13
N ALA A 2 9.97 0.82 -22.63
CA ALA A 2 8.60 1.28 -22.45
C ALA A 2 8.56 2.44 -21.44
N THR A 3 7.67 3.41 -21.65
CA THR A 3 7.44 4.54 -20.73
C THR A 3 7.18 4.11 -19.29
N GLU A 4 6.68 2.89 -19.09
CA GLU A 4 6.38 2.29 -17.79
C GLU A 4 7.63 2.08 -16.92
N PHE A 5 8.76 1.74 -17.55
CA PHE A 5 10.05 1.57 -16.90
C PHE A 5 10.50 2.84 -16.15
N TYR A 6 10.26 4.02 -16.75
CA TYR A 6 10.67 5.29 -16.18
C TYR A 6 9.85 5.67 -14.94
N PHE A 7 8.57 5.30 -14.88
CA PHE A 7 7.75 5.58 -13.70
C PHE A 7 8.14 4.68 -12.53
N TYR A 8 8.41 3.40 -12.78
CA TYR A 8 8.87 2.48 -11.72
C TYR A 8 10.23 2.89 -11.13
N ILE A 9 11.19 3.27 -11.96
CA ILE A 9 12.54 3.66 -11.51
C ILE A 9 12.58 5.03 -10.83
N VAL A 10 11.55 5.86 -10.97
CA VAL A 10 11.45 7.15 -10.27
C VAL A 10 10.59 7.02 -9.02
N LEU A 11 9.37 6.51 -9.13
CA LEU A 11 8.43 6.42 -8.01
C LEU A 11 8.90 5.42 -6.95
N GLY A 12 9.45 4.27 -7.36
CA GLY A 12 9.96 3.25 -6.45
C GLY A 12 11.03 3.80 -5.50
N PRO A 13 12.13 4.38 -6.00
CA PRO A 13 13.16 4.96 -5.14
C PRO A 13 12.68 6.13 -4.28
N ILE A 14 11.77 6.98 -4.79
CA ILE A 14 11.20 8.07 -3.97
C ILE A 14 10.41 7.49 -2.79
N LEU A 15 9.52 6.53 -3.03
CA LEU A 15 8.75 5.87 -1.98
C LEU A 15 9.67 5.15 -1.00
N LEU A 16 10.69 4.45 -1.50
CA LEU A 16 11.66 3.75 -0.68
C LEU A 16 12.38 4.71 0.28
N LEU A 17 12.92 5.81 -0.24
CA LEU A 17 13.63 6.81 0.56
C LEU A 17 12.73 7.43 1.62
N VAL A 18 11.53 7.88 1.23
CA VAL A 18 10.56 8.49 2.16
C VAL A 18 10.19 7.51 3.27
N SER A 19 9.85 6.27 2.91
CA SER A 19 9.38 5.25 3.85
C SER A 19 10.48 4.81 4.81
N ILE A 20 11.72 4.63 4.32
CA ILE A 20 12.88 4.29 5.17
C ILE A 20 13.18 5.43 6.16
N ILE A 21 13.20 6.68 5.71
CA ILE A 21 13.49 7.83 6.57
C ILE A 21 12.44 7.92 7.70
N LEU A 22 11.16 7.75 7.37
CA LEU A 22 10.08 7.78 8.34
C LEU A 22 10.15 6.59 9.31
N LEU A 23 10.41 5.39 8.78
CA LEU A 23 10.58 4.18 9.59
C LEU A 23 11.74 4.32 10.58
N ILE A 24 12.92 4.75 10.12
CA ILE A 24 14.09 4.99 10.97
C ILE A 24 13.76 6.04 12.03
N THR A 25 13.09 7.13 11.66
CA THR A 25 12.74 8.19 12.59
C THR A 25 11.85 7.70 13.73
N ILE A 26 10.81 6.91 13.42
CA ILE A 26 9.93 6.35 14.45
C ILE A 26 10.66 5.30 15.29
N LEU A 27 11.52 4.49 14.67
CA LEU A 27 12.28 3.48 15.39
C LEU A 27 13.29 4.12 16.35
N VAL A 28 14.08 5.09 15.92
CA VAL A 28 15.12 5.72 16.75
C VAL A 28 14.53 6.52 17.90
N GLN A 29 13.41 7.22 17.68
CA GLN A 29 12.80 8.08 18.70
C GLN A 29 11.82 7.29 19.58
N PHE A 30 12.21 6.95 20.81
CA PHE A 30 11.40 6.15 21.74
C PHE A 30 9.96 6.67 21.93
N ARG A 31 9.79 7.99 22.06
CA ARG A 31 8.47 8.64 22.20
C ARG A 31 7.59 8.41 20.97
N LEU A 32 8.15 8.54 19.76
CA LEU A 32 7.40 8.29 18.52
C LEU A 32 7.05 6.81 18.37
N ARG A 33 7.96 5.91 18.78
CA ARG A 33 7.72 4.46 18.71
C ARG A 33 6.48 4.03 19.48
N GLN A 34 6.27 4.57 20.68
CA GLN A 34 5.09 4.25 21.49
C GLN A 34 3.79 4.78 20.87
N GLN A 35 3.84 5.98 20.28
CA GLN A 35 2.66 6.67 19.76
C GLN A 35 2.27 6.22 18.35
N TYR A 36 3.26 5.85 17.52
CA TYR A 36 3.09 5.59 16.09
C TYR A 36 3.52 4.17 15.67
N SER A 37 3.50 3.21 16.60
CA SER A 37 3.93 1.83 16.33
C SER A 37 3.22 1.16 15.15
N ILE A 38 2.00 1.58 14.82
CA ILE A 38 1.25 1.10 13.64
C ILE A 38 1.78 1.68 12.34
N PHE A 39 2.21 2.94 12.36
CA PHE A 39 2.82 3.56 11.21
C PHE A 39 4.16 2.89 10.86
N CYS A 40 4.85 2.23 11.82
CA CYS A 40 6.00 1.37 11.49
C CYS A 40 5.63 0.23 10.54
N VAL A 41 4.49 -0.43 10.77
CA VAL A 41 4.01 -1.51 9.90
C VAL A 41 3.66 -0.94 8.52
N LYS A 42 3.00 0.22 8.49
CA LYS A 42 2.67 0.93 7.26
C LYS A 42 3.90 1.28 6.43
N PHE A 43 4.91 1.90 7.04
CA PHE A 43 6.15 2.22 6.34
C PHE A 43 6.94 0.98 5.94
N GLY A 44 6.85 -0.12 6.70
CA GLY A 44 7.39 -1.41 6.29
C GLY A 44 6.71 -1.96 5.02
N VAL A 45 5.39 -1.90 4.95
CA VAL A 45 4.61 -2.27 3.76
C VAL A 45 4.92 -1.35 2.58
N ASP A 46 5.10 -0.05 2.81
CA ASP A 46 5.50 0.90 1.77
C ASP A 46 6.93 0.63 1.26
N VAL A 47 7.86 0.21 2.12
CA VAL A 47 9.20 -0.27 1.70
C VAL A 47 9.07 -1.51 0.82
N ILE A 48 8.25 -2.50 1.21
CA ILE A 48 8.02 -3.70 0.40
C ILE A 48 7.44 -3.29 -0.96
N THR A 49 6.42 -2.43 -0.98
CA THR A 49 5.80 -1.92 -2.20
C THR A 49 6.82 -1.21 -3.09
N ALA A 50 7.67 -0.36 -2.51
CA ALA A 50 8.72 0.34 -3.24
C ALA A 50 9.74 -0.62 -3.85
N THR A 51 10.18 -1.64 -3.09
CA THR A 51 11.09 -2.67 -3.61
C THR A 51 10.44 -3.49 -4.72
N SER A 52 9.15 -3.84 -4.60
CA SER A 52 8.38 -4.52 -5.64
C SER A 52 8.35 -3.72 -6.95
N LEU A 53 8.12 -2.40 -6.88
CA LEU A 53 8.13 -1.52 -8.06
C LEU A 53 9.53 -1.46 -8.71
N ILE A 54 10.59 -1.40 -7.91
CA ILE A 54 11.96 -1.40 -8.42
C ILE A 54 12.27 -2.75 -9.11
N VAL A 55 11.84 -3.87 -8.53
CA VAL A 55 11.99 -5.19 -9.14
C VAL A 55 11.22 -5.26 -10.46
N LEU A 56 9.98 -4.76 -10.53
CA LEU A 56 9.21 -4.69 -11.77
C LEU A 56 9.93 -3.89 -12.87
N ALA A 57 10.66 -2.84 -12.52
CA ALA A 57 11.49 -2.10 -13.49
C ALA A 57 12.63 -2.96 -14.07
N CYS A 58 13.16 -3.90 -13.30
CA CYS A 58 14.30 -4.71 -13.68
C CYS A 58 13.93 -5.99 -14.46
N LEU A 59 12.66 -6.37 -14.50
CA LEU A 59 12.20 -7.59 -15.18
C LEU A 59 11.89 -7.30 -16.66
N ASP A 60 12.34 -8.18 -17.56
CA ASP A 60 12.07 -8.14 -19.00
C ASP A 60 10.95 -9.12 -19.37
N ARG A 61 9.72 -8.72 -19.01
CA ARG A 61 8.49 -9.51 -19.23
C ARG A 61 8.14 -9.77 -20.70
N GLU A 62 8.77 -9.08 -21.65
CA GLU A 62 8.56 -9.30 -23.09
C GLU A 62 9.40 -10.45 -23.64
N ARG A 63 10.55 -10.74 -23.02
CA ARG A 63 11.52 -11.72 -23.55
C ARG A 63 11.59 -13.02 -22.77
N ASN A 64 11.19 -13.02 -21.50
CA ASN A 64 11.34 -14.17 -20.61
C ASN A 64 10.01 -14.53 -19.92
N GLU A 65 9.44 -15.69 -20.24
CA GLU A 65 8.16 -16.17 -19.66
C GLU A 65 8.21 -16.32 -18.14
N SER A 66 9.36 -16.73 -17.59
CA SER A 66 9.53 -16.84 -16.13
C SER A 66 9.47 -15.49 -15.42
N GLU A 67 10.00 -14.44 -16.07
CA GLU A 67 9.92 -13.06 -15.59
C GLU A 67 8.52 -12.46 -15.80
N CYS A 68 7.80 -12.93 -16.81
CA CYS A 68 6.39 -12.62 -17.04
C CYS A 68 5.52 -13.06 -15.85
N GLY A 69 5.67 -14.33 -15.42
CA GLY A 69 4.96 -14.86 -14.25
C GLY A 69 5.30 -14.11 -12.96
N ALA A 70 6.58 -13.79 -12.74
CA ALA A 70 7.02 -13.00 -11.60
C ALA A 70 6.41 -11.58 -11.61
N THR A 71 6.35 -10.94 -12.77
CA THR A 71 5.74 -9.61 -12.94
C THR A 71 4.28 -9.63 -12.52
N LEU A 72 3.53 -10.64 -12.98
CA LEU A 72 2.11 -10.81 -12.67
C LEU A 72 1.87 -10.96 -11.17
N VAL A 73 2.66 -11.83 -10.51
CA VAL A 73 2.60 -12.04 -9.06
C VAL A 73 2.89 -10.74 -8.33
N ILE A 74 4.02 -10.09 -8.62
CA ILE A 74 4.43 -8.85 -7.92
C ILE A 74 3.39 -7.73 -8.13
N SER A 75 2.93 -7.55 -9.38
CA SER A 75 1.93 -6.53 -9.74
C SER A 75 0.59 -6.72 -9.03
N THR A 76 0.16 -7.96 -8.80
CA THR A 76 -1.10 -8.25 -8.09
C THR A 76 -0.96 -8.18 -6.58
N SER A 77 0.21 -8.52 -6.02
CA SER A 77 0.46 -8.45 -4.58
C SER A 77 0.52 -7.01 -4.05
N ILE A 78 0.97 -6.03 -4.87
CA ILE A 78 1.02 -4.61 -4.48
C ILE A 78 -0.36 -4.08 -4.04
N PRO A 79 -1.41 -4.10 -4.89
CA PRO A 79 -2.71 -3.57 -4.49
C PRO A 79 -3.30 -4.36 -3.32
N LEU A 80 -3.16 -5.69 -3.33
CA LEU A 80 -3.67 -6.56 -2.26
C LEU A 80 -3.10 -6.19 -0.88
N LEU A 81 -1.79 -6.04 -0.77
CA LEU A 81 -1.11 -5.70 0.48
C LEU A 81 -1.55 -4.32 0.99
N GLN A 82 -1.67 -3.36 0.08
CA GLN A 82 -2.04 -1.98 0.40
C GLN A 82 -3.51 -1.85 0.84
N VAL A 83 -4.45 -2.51 0.16
CA VAL A 83 -5.88 -2.45 0.54
C VAL A 83 -6.16 -3.21 1.85
N LEU A 84 -5.45 -4.31 2.12
CA LEU A 84 -5.56 -5.03 3.39
C LEU A 84 -5.05 -4.20 4.57
N LEU A 85 -3.94 -3.48 4.39
CA LEU A 85 -3.45 -2.55 5.40
C LEU A 85 -4.44 -1.40 5.62
N LEU A 86 -5.00 -0.84 4.53
CA LEU A 86 -6.03 0.19 4.62
C LEU A 86 -7.27 -0.31 5.38
N LEU A 87 -7.70 -1.55 5.13
CA LEU A 87 -8.83 -2.14 5.85
C LEU A 87 -8.57 -2.18 7.37
N CYS A 88 -7.35 -2.53 7.78
CA CYS A 88 -6.97 -2.52 9.19
C CYS A 88 -7.11 -1.12 9.82
N GLU A 89 -6.69 -0.08 9.09
CA GLU A 89 -6.78 1.32 9.51
C GLU A 89 -8.24 1.81 9.60
N VAL A 90 -9.05 1.49 8.58
CA VAL A 90 -10.47 1.85 8.54
C VAL A 90 -11.26 1.16 9.66
N ILE A 91 -10.94 -0.10 9.98
CA ILE A 91 -11.51 -0.82 11.12
C ILE A 91 -11.14 -0.11 12.43
N ASP A 92 -9.89 0.32 12.59
CA ASP A 92 -9.48 1.04 13.81
C ASP A 92 -10.24 2.35 14.00
N TRP A 93 -10.37 3.15 12.95
CA TRP A 93 -11.16 4.39 13.01
C TRP A 93 -12.63 4.13 13.27
N SER A 94 -13.16 3.05 12.71
CA SER A 94 -14.53 2.62 12.98
C SER A 94 -14.69 2.24 14.46
N LEU A 95 -13.78 1.46 15.02
CA LEU A 95 -13.80 1.11 16.45
C LEU A 95 -13.67 2.34 17.34
N ALA A 96 -12.82 3.31 16.97
CA ALA A 96 -12.69 4.58 17.68
C ALA A 96 -13.98 5.40 17.66
N ALA A 97 -14.67 5.44 16.51
CA ALA A 97 -15.87 6.25 16.31
C ALA A 97 -17.15 5.60 16.88
N PHE A 98 -17.27 4.28 16.81
CA PHE A 98 -18.47 3.54 17.21
C PHE A 98 -18.37 2.88 18.59
N SER A 99 -17.16 2.55 19.05
CA SER A 99 -16.92 1.78 20.29
C SER A 99 -15.83 2.38 21.21
N PRO A 100 -15.92 3.67 21.59
CA PRO A 100 -14.84 4.37 22.31
C PRO A 100 -14.51 3.78 23.69
N VAL A 101 -15.48 3.17 24.38
CA VAL A 101 -15.28 2.59 25.72
C VAL A 101 -14.33 1.37 25.70
N TYR A 102 -14.39 0.57 24.64
CA TYR A 102 -13.50 -0.58 24.44
C TYR A 102 -12.12 -0.15 23.90
N PHE A 103 -12.08 1.01 23.21
CA PHE A 103 -10.87 1.57 22.61
C PHE A 103 -9.79 1.91 23.66
N HIS A 104 -10.20 2.39 24.85
CA HIS A 104 -9.27 2.87 25.89
C HIS A 104 -8.61 1.77 26.74
N LYS A 105 -9.10 0.53 26.73
CA LYS A 105 -8.61 -0.54 27.63
C LYS A 105 -7.54 -1.45 27.04
N SER A 106 -7.33 -1.42 25.73
CA SER A 106 -6.39 -2.32 25.05
C SER A 106 -5.37 -1.54 24.23
N SER A 107 -4.11 -2.01 24.22
CA SER A 107 -3.04 -1.33 23.50
C SER A 107 -3.30 -1.36 21.99
N LEU A 108 -3.00 -0.24 21.32
CA LEU A 108 -3.21 -0.05 19.87
C LEU A 108 -2.62 -1.22 19.06
N LEU A 109 -1.42 -1.66 19.41
CA LEU A 109 -0.73 -2.78 18.77
C LEU A 109 -1.48 -4.11 18.98
N SER A 110 -1.89 -4.43 20.20
CA SER A 110 -2.58 -5.70 20.50
C SER A 110 -3.94 -5.80 19.80
N ARG A 111 -4.58 -4.68 19.51
CA ARG A 111 -5.88 -4.62 18.81
C ARG A 111 -5.76 -4.86 17.32
N ILE A 112 -4.64 -4.44 16.71
CA ILE A 112 -4.46 -4.44 15.26
C ILE A 112 -3.57 -5.59 14.78
N LEU A 113 -2.79 -6.18 15.68
CA LEU A 113 -1.98 -7.37 15.42
C LEU A 113 -2.75 -8.53 14.78
N PRO A 114 -3.98 -8.89 15.20
CA PRO A 114 -4.75 -9.96 14.57
C PRO A 114 -5.12 -9.63 13.11
N PHE A 115 -5.41 -8.35 12.83
CA PHE A 115 -5.73 -7.90 11.48
C PHE A 115 -4.49 -7.87 10.58
N ILE A 116 -3.34 -7.45 11.12
CA ILE A 116 -2.05 -7.52 10.42
C ILE A 116 -1.70 -8.98 10.11
N ALA A 117 -1.81 -9.88 11.10
CA ALA A 117 -1.53 -11.30 10.90
C ALA A 117 -2.47 -11.91 9.83
N GLY A 118 -3.77 -11.61 9.91
CA GLY A 118 -4.75 -12.02 8.90
C GLY A 118 -4.45 -11.48 7.50
N ALA A 119 -4.06 -10.19 7.40
CA ALA A 119 -3.66 -9.56 6.15
C ALA A 119 -2.42 -10.22 5.54
N VAL A 120 -1.39 -10.51 6.35
CA VAL A 120 -0.17 -11.21 5.89
C VAL A 120 -0.52 -12.61 5.41
N CYS A 121 -1.28 -13.39 6.19
CA CYS A 121 -1.68 -14.74 5.80
C CYS A 121 -2.52 -14.74 4.50
N SER A 122 -3.49 -13.83 4.37
CA SER A 122 -4.32 -13.67 3.17
C SER A 122 -3.47 -13.32 1.94
N THR A 123 -2.53 -12.38 2.10
CA THR A 123 -1.60 -11.97 1.03
C THR A 123 -0.74 -13.14 0.58
N VAL A 124 -0.20 -13.92 1.52
CA VAL A 124 0.63 -15.10 1.20
C VAL A 124 -0.19 -16.15 0.43
N ILE A 125 -1.41 -16.46 0.89
CA ILE A 125 -2.27 -17.46 0.23
C ILE A 125 -2.64 -17.02 -1.19
N LEU A 126 -3.10 -15.78 -1.36
CA LEU A 126 -3.48 -15.25 -2.67
C LEU A 126 -2.27 -15.15 -3.61
N THR A 127 -1.11 -14.71 -3.10
CA THR A 127 0.13 -14.66 -3.88
C THR A 127 0.56 -16.06 -4.32
N ALA A 128 0.44 -17.08 -3.46
CA ALA A 128 0.72 -18.46 -3.81
C ALA A 128 -0.24 -19.00 -4.88
N LEU A 129 -1.53 -18.67 -4.79
CA LEU A 129 -2.52 -19.05 -5.81
C LEU A 129 -2.22 -18.39 -7.17
N VAL A 130 -1.85 -17.10 -7.18
CA VAL A 130 -1.42 -16.40 -8.40
C VAL A 130 -0.15 -17.03 -8.96
N MET A 131 0.82 -17.39 -8.12
CA MET A 131 2.05 -18.06 -8.56
C MET A 131 1.75 -19.43 -9.21
N ILE A 132 0.85 -20.21 -8.63
CA ILE A 132 0.44 -21.51 -9.20
C ILE A 132 -0.20 -21.29 -10.58
N ASP A 133 -1.15 -20.36 -10.70
CA ASP A 133 -1.84 -20.07 -11.96
C ASP A 133 -0.87 -19.53 -13.04
N ALA A 134 0.02 -18.62 -12.65
CA ALA A 134 1.04 -18.05 -13.52
C ALA A 134 2.08 -19.06 -14.02
N THR A 135 2.27 -20.18 -13.30
CA THR A 135 3.25 -21.22 -13.67
C THR A 135 2.60 -22.43 -14.35
N THR A 136 1.27 -22.58 -14.27
CA THR A 136 0.54 -23.69 -14.91
C THR A 136 0.04 -23.36 -16.31
N ASN A 137 -0.35 -22.11 -16.57
CA ASN A 137 -0.79 -21.67 -17.90
C ASN A 137 0.39 -21.02 -18.65
N SER A 138 0.94 -21.72 -19.64
CA SER A 138 2.05 -21.26 -20.51
C SER A 138 1.63 -20.15 -21.50
N SER A 139 0.71 -19.27 -21.12
CA SER A 139 0.26 -18.17 -21.95
C SER A 139 1.06 -16.90 -21.62
N SER A 140 1.57 -16.23 -22.66
CA SER A 140 2.20 -14.90 -22.57
C SER A 140 1.37 -13.98 -21.66
N CYS A 141 1.97 -13.49 -20.55
CA CYS A 141 1.31 -12.54 -19.65
C CYS A 141 1.11 -11.14 -20.28
N VAL A 142 1.64 -10.94 -21.49
CA VAL A 142 1.47 -9.75 -22.33
C VAL A 142 0.24 -9.87 -23.23
N ASP A 143 -0.12 -11.09 -23.65
CA ASP A 143 -1.19 -11.35 -24.63
C ASP A 143 -2.44 -12.01 -24.05
N SER A 144 -2.34 -12.69 -22.89
CA SER A 144 -3.46 -13.38 -22.26
C SER A 144 -3.78 -12.76 -20.89
N PRO A 145 -4.87 -11.96 -20.79
CA PRO A 145 -5.38 -11.47 -19.52
C PRO A 145 -6.03 -12.56 -18.65
N GLU A 146 -6.17 -13.80 -19.16
CA GLU A 146 -7.10 -14.84 -18.67
C GLU A 146 -6.59 -15.68 -17.50
N ALA A 147 -5.52 -15.27 -16.81
CA ALA A 147 -5.11 -15.92 -15.57
C ALA A 147 -6.20 -15.71 -14.50
N THR A 148 -7.03 -16.72 -14.28
CA THR A 148 -8.22 -16.67 -13.41
C THR A 148 -7.89 -16.25 -11.98
N ALA A 149 -6.73 -16.64 -11.44
CA ALA A 149 -6.29 -16.25 -10.10
C ALA A 149 -5.87 -14.78 -10.04
N VAL A 150 -5.31 -14.22 -11.13
CA VAL A 150 -4.93 -12.81 -11.23
C VAL A 150 -6.16 -11.92 -11.22
N ILE A 151 -7.15 -12.26 -12.04
CA ILE A 151 -8.41 -11.53 -12.08
C ILE A 151 -9.06 -11.58 -10.69
N SER A 152 -9.13 -12.77 -10.08
CA SER A 152 -9.67 -12.92 -8.72
C SER A 152 -8.91 -12.13 -7.65
N ALA A 153 -7.59 -11.97 -7.77
CA ALA A 153 -6.81 -11.14 -6.84
C ALA A 153 -7.13 -9.65 -6.98
N TYR A 154 -7.34 -9.16 -8.21
CA TYR A 154 -7.82 -7.80 -8.44
C TYR A 154 -9.25 -7.62 -7.92
N ASP A 155 -10.16 -8.56 -8.17
CA ASP A 155 -11.54 -8.52 -7.66
C ASP A 155 -11.58 -8.47 -6.13
N PHE A 156 -10.78 -9.30 -5.47
CA PHE A 156 -10.68 -9.32 -4.02
C PHE A 156 -10.12 -8.00 -3.49
N SER A 157 -9.11 -7.44 -4.17
CA SER A 157 -8.54 -6.14 -3.80
C SER A 157 -9.57 -5.01 -3.95
N ALA A 158 -10.34 -5.01 -5.04
CA ALA A 158 -11.42 -4.05 -5.28
C ALA A 158 -12.52 -4.19 -4.24
N ALA A 159 -12.98 -5.41 -3.94
CA ALA A 159 -14.01 -5.62 -2.92
C ALA A 159 -13.59 -5.04 -1.55
N ILE A 160 -12.32 -5.23 -1.15
CA ILE A 160 -11.80 -4.63 0.08
C ILE A 160 -11.75 -3.11 -0.03
N ALA A 161 -11.24 -2.56 -1.13
CA ALA A 161 -11.18 -1.12 -1.34
C ALA A 161 -12.59 -0.48 -1.32
N THR A 162 -13.59 -1.12 -1.92
CA THR A 162 -14.99 -0.68 -1.85
C THR A 162 -15.49 -0.64 -0.41
N VAL A 163 -15.23 -1.70 0.38
CA VAL A 163 -15.59 -1.74 1.81
C VAL A 163 -14.93 -0.58 2.57
N CYS A 164 -13.65 -0.30 2.30
CA CYS A 164 -12.93 0.82 2.90
C CYS A 164 -13.57 2.17 2.53
N VAL A 165 -13.83 2.41 1.23
CA VAL A 165 -14.45 3.66 0.73
C VAL A 165 -15.83 3.86 1.33
N VAL A 166 -16.68 2.82 1.33
CA VAL A 166 -18.03 2.89 1.91
C VAL A 166 -17.97 3.19 3.41
N THR A 167 -17.09 2.51 4.15
CA THR A 167 -16.95 2.72 5.59
C THR A 167 -16.42 4.12 5.91
N LEU A 168 -15.43 4.62 5.16
CA LEU A 168 -14.94 5.99 5.26
C LEU A 168 -16.06 7.01 4.94
N GLY A 169 -16.87 6.75 3.91
CA GLY A 169 -18.04 7.56 3.57
C GLY A 169 -19.07 7.60 4.70
N VAL A 170 -19.37 6.45 5.32
CA VAL A 170 -20.25 6.37 6.50
C VAL A 170 -19.68 7.18 7.67
N LEU A 171 -18.36 7.10 7.91
CA LEU A 171 -17.70 7.92 8.93
C LEU A 171 -17.86 9.42 8.63
N LEU A 172 -17.68 9.86 7.38
CA LEU A 172 -17.85 11.26 6.97
C LEU A 172 -19.28 11.76 7.12
N CYS A 173 -20.27 10.89 6.91
CA CYS A 173 -21.68 11.22 7.12
C CYS A 173 -22.03 11.41 8.60
N ARG A 174 -21.19 10.97 9.55
CA ARG A 174 -21.39 11.28 10.97
C ARG A 174 -20.94 12.71 11.25
N LYS A 175 -21.56 13.34 12.27
CA LYS A 175 -21.11 14.62 12.84
C LYS A 175 -19.77 14.46 13.57
N LEU A 176 -18.70 14.16 12.82
CA LEU A 176 -17.34 14.10 13.33
C LEU A 176 -16.87 15.50 13.69
N ASN A 177 -16.07 15.60 14.76
CA ASN A 177 -15.36 16.84 15.06
C ASN A 177 -14.39 17.16 13.92
N THR A 178 -14.14 18.45 13.68
CA THR A 178 -13.29 18.95 12.58
C THR A 178 -11.89 18.36 12.57
N SER A 179 -11.34 17.98 13.73
CA SER A 179 -10.04 17.33 13.88
C SER A 179 -9.99 15.90 13.32
N VAL A 180 -11.11 15.17 13.35
CA VAL A 180 -11.22 13.79 12.82
C VAL A 180 -11.74 13.80 11.39
N PHE A 181 -12.62 14.74 11.06
CA PHE A 181 -13.20 14.87 9.72
C PHE A 181 -12.12 15.05 8.63
N ARG A 182 -11.15 15.94 8.84
CA ARG A 182 -10.10 16.23 7.82
C ARG A 182 -9.27 15.00 7.46
N PRO A 183 -8.70 14.24 8.43
CA PRO A 183 -8.06 12.95 8.14
C PRO A 183 -8.95 11.98 7.39
N VAL A 184 -10.18 11.74 7.87
CA VAL A 184 -11.08 10.78 7.21
C VAL A 184 -11.41 11.22 5.78
N ALA A 185 -11.60 12.52 5.54
CA ALA A 185 -11.92 13.06 4.21
C ALA A 185 -10.75 12.91 3.24
N PHE A 186 -9.53 13.18 3.70
CA PHE A 186 -8.33 12.95 2.90
C PHE A 186 -8.22 11.48 2.49
N HIS A 187 -8.37 10.55 3.43
CA HIS A 187 -8.27 9.12 3.14
C HIS A 187 -9.39 8.66 2.21
N PHE A 188 -10.62 9.12 2.42
CA PHE A 188 -11.73 8.81 1.52
C PHE A 188 -11.43 9.20 0.07
N VAL A 189 -10.99 10.45 -0.16
CA VAL A 189 -10.69 10.94 -1.51
C VAL A 189 -9.47 10.23 -2.09
N ALA A 190 -8.41 10.05 -1.31
CA ALA A 190 -7.18 9.39 -1.76
C ALA A 190 -7.45 7.92 -2.14
N THR A 191 -8.16 7.16 -1.29
CA THR A 191 -8.53 5.77 -1.57
C THR A 191 -9.43 5.67 -2.80
N LEU A 192 -10.46 6.52 -2.89
CA LEU A 192 -11.39 6.49 -4.03
C LEU A 192 -10.67 6.74 -5.36
N VAL A 193 -9.85 7.79 -5.42
CA VAL A 193 -9.23 8.25 -6.67
C VAL A 193 -8.00 7.41 -7.04
N LEU A 194 -7.18 7.03 -6.06
CA LEU A 194 -5.88 6.39 -6.31
C LEU A 194 -5.89 4.87 -6.16
N GLN A 195 -6.95 4.27 -5.62
CA GLN A 195 -7.04 2.82 -5.43
C GLN A 195 -8.30 2.23 -6.06
N GLU A 196 -9.49 2.67 -5.64
CA GLU A 196 -10.78 2.09 -6.06
C GLU A 196 -11.03 2.24 -7.56
N VAL A 197 -11.01 3.49 -8.07
CA VAL A 197 -11.25 3.76 -9.50
C VAL A 197 -10.24 3.05 -10.41
N PRO A 198 -8.93 3.07 -10.12
CA PRO A 198 -7.94 2.30 -10.89
C PRO A 198 -8.19 0.79 -10.88
N LEU A 199 -8.52 0.21 -9.73
CA LEU A 199 -8.82 -1.23 -9.63
C LEU A 199 -10.04 -1.61 -10.48
N ILE A 200 -11.15 -0.88 -10.36
CA ILE A 200 -12.36 -1.13 -11.16
C ILE A 200 -12.05 -1.00 -12.65
N THR A 201 -11.26 0.00 -13.04
CA THR A 201 -10.86 0.22 -14.44
C THR A 201 -10.01 -0.95 -14.96
N CYS A 202 -9.03 -1.41 -14.17
CA CYS A 202 -8.19 -2.56 -14.51
C CYS A 202 -9.03 -3.83 -14.68
N ILE A 203 -9.93 -4.10 -13.73
CA ILE A 203 -10.85 -5.25 -13.76
C ILE A 203 -11.75 -5.20 -14.99
N ALA A 204 -12.37 -4.06 -15.28
CA ALA A 204 -13.25 -3.89 -16.44
C ALA A 204 -12.51 -4.17 -17.76
N LEU A 205 -11.27 -3.70 -17.89
CA LEU A 205 -10.45 -3.97 -19.08
C LEU A 205 -10.01 -5.43 -19.16
N LYS A 206 -9.71 -6.09 -18.03
CA LYS A 206 -9.37 -7.52 -17.99
C LYS A 206 -10.56 -8.40 -18.41
N TYR A 207 -11.74 -8.16 -17.85
CA TYR A 207 -12.96 -8.89 -18.25
C TYR A 207 -13.40 -8.58 -19.68
N GLY A 208 -13.08 -7.39 -20.20
CA GLY A 208 -13.27 -7.04 -21.60
C GLY A 208 -12.26 -7.68 -22.57
N ASN A 209 -11.27 -8.43 -22.07
CA ASN A 209 -10.16 -8.98 -22.83
C ASN A 209 -9.41 -7.92 -23.68
N GLU A 210 -9.30 -6.71 -23.13
CA GLU A 210 -8.69 -5.56 -23.80
C GLU A 210 -7.17 -5.59 -23.63
N LYS A 211 -6.41 -5.40 -24.72
CA LYS A 211 -4.93 -5.33 -24.68
C LYS A 211 -4.41 -4.23 -23.74
N ARG A 212 -5.23 -3.21 -23.48
CA ARG A 212 -4.92 -2.10 -22.56
C ARG A 212 -4.96 -2.52 -21.08
N ALA A 213 -5.42 -3.72 -20.75
CA ALA A 213 -5.48 -4.24 -19.38
C ALA A 213 -4.09 -4.32 -18.72
N VAL A 214 -3.04 -4.64 -19.49
CA VAL A 214 -1.66 -4.68 -18.97
C VAL A 214 -1.21 -3.28 -18.54
N MET A 215 -1.36 -2.29 -19.43
CA MET A 215 -1.07 -0.89 -19.12
C MET A 215 -1.91 -0.37 -17.93
N ALA A 216 -3.18 -0.78 -17.84
CA ALA A 216 -4.03 -0.41 -16.70
C ALA A 216 -3.53 -1.01 -15.37
N ALA A 217 -2.99 -2.23 -15.38
CA ALA A 217 -2.36 -2.83 -14.21
C ALA A 217 -1.10 -2.06 -13.79
N ASP A 218 -0.26 -1.65 -14.73
CA ASP A 218 0.92 -0.83 -14.42
C ASP A 218 0.56 0.54 -13.85
N VAL A 219 -0.41 1.22 -14.47
CA VAL A 219 -0.93 2.50 -13.97
C VAL A 219 -1.55 2.33 -12.58
N THR A 220 -2.25 1.22 -12.33
CA THR A 220 -2.79 0.90 -11.00
C THR A 220 -1.66 0.83 -9.98
N ASN A 221 -0.56 0.12 -10.27
CA ASN A 221 0.58 0.05 -9.36
C ASN A 221 1.19 1.43 -9.08
N TRP A 222 1.27 2.31 -10.07
CA TRP A 222 1.75 3.68 -9.87
C TRP A 222 0.83 4.50 -8.98
N LEU A 223 -0.49 4.39 -9.16
CA LEU A 223 -1.47 5.11 -8.36
C LEU A 223 -1.48 4.62 -6.92
N PHE A 224 -1.28 3.32 -6.69
CA PHE A 224 -1.05 2.76 -5.35
C PHE A 224 0.23 3.31 -4.70
N CYS A 225 1.31 3.45 -5.47
CA CYS A 225 2.54 4.10 -4.99
C CYS A 225 2.30 5.56 -4.60
N LEU A 226 1.59 6.31 -5.46
CA LEU A 226 1.23 7.70 -5.18
C LEU A 226 0.30 7.83 -3.97
N HIS A 227 -0.59 6.86 -3.74
CA HIS A 227 -1.39 6.79 -2.52
C HIS A 227 -0.51 6.66 -1.28
N SER A 228 0.46 5.74 -1.26
CA SER A 228 1.41 5.59 -0.16
C SER A 228 2.25 6.85 0.09
N LEU A 229 2.71 7.51 -0.99
CA LEU A 229 3.42 8.79 -0.89
C LEU A 229 2.54 9.90 -0.32
N ALA A 230 1.33 10.07 -0.84
CA ALA A 230 0.37 11.06 -0.37
C ALA A 230 0.06 10.85 1.12
N HIS A 231 -0.11 9.60 1.54
CA HIS A 231 -0.30 9.24 2.93
C HIS A 231 0.90 9.61 3.80
N SER A 232 2.12 9.29 3.37
CA SER A 232 3.36 9.65 4.07
C SER A 232 3.52 11.16 4.23
N ILE A 233 3.25 11.93 3.16
CA ILE A 233 3.28 13.40 3.17
C ILE A 233 2.23 13.94 4.14
N TYR A 234 0.99 13.43 4.08
CA TYR A 234 -0.09 13.83 4.96
C TYR A 234 0.22 13.52 6.43
N PHE A 235 0.85 12.38 6.71
CA PHE A 235 1.29 12.00 8.05
C PHE A 235 2.30 13.01 8.61
N VAL A 236 3.36 13.32 7.85
CA VAL A 236 4.38 14.31 8.26
C VAL A 236 3.78 15.70 8.42
N TYR A 237 2.87 16.10 7.53
CA TYR A 237 2.22 17.41 7.59
C TYR A 237 1.35 17.59 8.84
N ASN A 238 0.67 16.54 9.31
CA ASN A 238 -0.21 16.66 10.47
C ASN A 238 0.48 16.42 11.82
N HIS A 239 1.58 15.67 11.87
CA HIS A 239 2.23 15.32 13.14
C HIS A 239 3.48 16.16 13.38
N GLN A 240 3.34 17.20 14.22
CA GLN A 240 4.46 18.08 14.60
C GLN A 240 5.61 17.32 15.27
N ASP A 241 5.28 16.41 16.19
CA ASP A 241 6.28 15.57 16.88
C ASP A 241 7.10 14.73 15.88
N CYS A 242 6.48 14.27 14.78
CA CYS A 242 7.19 13.56 13.73
C CYS A 242 8.16 14.49 12.97
N ARG A 243 7.76 15.73 12.66
CA ARG A 243 8.64 16.71 12.00
C ARG A 243 9.86 17.06 12.84
N GLU A 244 9.67 17.26 14.14
CA GLU A 244 10.79 17.49 15.06
C GLU A 244 11.67 16.25 15.20
N GLY A 245 11.06 15.06 15.27
CA GLY A 245 11.78 13.78 15.23
C GLY A 245 12.62 13.61 13.98
N LEU A 246 12.10 13.97 12.80
CA LEU A 246 12.84 13.91 11.53
C LEU A 246 14.09 14.79 11.59
N LYS A 247 13.96 16.06 12.02
CA LYS A 247 15.10 16.96 12.20
C LYS A 247 16.14 16.38 13.14
N ALA A 248 15.71 15.82 14.28
CA ALA A 248 16.59 15.20 15.26
C ALA A 248 17.31 13.96 14.70
N THR A 249 16.63 13.12 13.93
CA THR A 249 17.22 11.95 13.26
C THR A 249 18.27 12.38 12.25
N PHE A 250 18.01 13.41 11.43
CA PHE A 250 19.01 13.94 10.49
C PHE A 250 20.27 14.46 11.21
N VAL A 251 20.10 15.17 12.33
CA VAL A 251 21.24 15.62 13.15
C VAL A 251 21.99 14.42 13.72
N HIS A 252 21.28 13.42 14.27
CA HIS A 252 21.90 12.23 14.84
C HIS A 252 22.69 11.42 13.80
N CYS A 253 22.12 11.18 12.62
CA CYS A 253 22.80 10.50 11.52
C CYS A 253 24.02 11.29 11.01
N ARG A 254 23.93 12.63 10.96
CA ARG A 254 25.08 13.48 10.60
C ARG A 254 26.21 13.37 11.62
N VAL A 255 25.89 13.34 12.90
CA VAL A 255 26.86 13.18 13.99
C VAL A 255 27.52 11.80 13.92
N VAL A 256 26.74 10.73 13.76
CA VAL A 256 27.27 9.36 13.62
C VAL A 256 28.15 9.21 12.39
N ALA A 257 27.75 9.77 11.24
CA ALA A 257 28.55 9.74 10.02
C ALA A 257 29.89 10.47 10.19
N HIS A 258 29.93 11.53 11.00
CA HIS A 258 31.15 12.31 11.26
C HIS A 258 32.11 11.62 12.24
N PHE A 259 31.60 10.73 13.10
CA PHE A 259 32.43 9.91 14.01
C PHE A 259 32.85 8.56 13.41
N ALA A 260 32.22 8.14 12.31
CA ALA A 260 32.54 6.91 11.59
C ALA A 260 33.53 7.11 10.42
N SER A 261 33.92 8.35 10.13
CA SER A 261 34.96 8.75 9.16
C SER A 261 36.28 9.05 9.85
#